data_AF-A0A2M7BIA2-F1
#
_entry.id   AF-A0A2M7BIA2-F1
#
_cell.length_a   1.000
_cell.length_b   1.000
_cell.length_c   1.000
_cell.angle_alpha   90.00
_cell.angle_beta   90.00
_cell.angle_gamma   90.00
#
_symmetry.space_group_name_H-M   'P 1'
#
loop_
_entity.id
_entity.type
_entity.pdbx_description
1 polymer ?
#
loop_
_entity_poly.entity_id
_entity_poly.type
_entity_poly.pdbx_seq_one_letter_code
_entity_poly.pdbx_strand_id
1 'polypeptide(L)' 'MGSPVISTSVKDGGSELLSDPRMIEELFGKRVDMIIDGGIIAAAPSSVVSLLAEGIEVIRAGKGDVSTFI' A
#
# COMPACT_ATOMS: atom_id res chain seq x y z
N MET A 1 17.92 -10.57 -7.53
CA MET A 1 17.42 -9.50 -6.64
C MET A 1 18.42 -9.33 -5.51
N GLY A 2 18.75 -8.10 -5.14
CA GLY A 2 19.69 -7.80 -4.04
C GLY A 2 19.60 -6.36 -3.53
N SER A 3 18.58 -5.63 -3.97
CA SER A 3 18.37 -4.21 -3.69
C SER A 3 16.88 -3.94 -3.44
N PRO A 4 16.52 -2.86 -2.75
CA PRO A 4 15.12 -2.49 -2.49
C PRO A 4 14.31 -2.28 -3.76
N VAL A 5 13.00 -2.51 -3.66
CA VAL A 5 12.02 -2.20 -4.70
C VAL A 5 11.30 -0.91 -4.31
N ILE A 6 11.28 0.07 -5.21
CA ILE A 6 10.44 1.26 -5.03
C ILE A 6 9.00 0.84 -5.32
N SER A 7 8.12 1.04 -4.35
CA SER A 7 6.72 0.66 -4.46
C SER A 7 5.79 1.71 -3.88
N THR A 8 4.57 1.77 -4.40
CA THR A 8 3.45 2.54 -3.83
C THR A 8 2.17 1.70 -3.93
N SER A 9 1.17 2.02 -3.12
CA SER A 9 -0.14 1.37 -3.19
C SER A 9 -0.85 1.73 -4.51
N VAL A 10 -1.49 0.74 -5.12
CA VAL A 10 -2.31 0.95 -6.32
C VAL A 10 -3.67 1.54 -5.90
N LYS A 11 -4.03 2.67 -6.51
CA LYS A 11 -5.29 3.37 -6.28
C LYS A 11 -6.00 3.66 -7.59
N ASP A 12 -7.31 3.80 -7.54
CA ASP A 12 -8.11 4.27 -8.66
C ASP A 12 -8.04 5.81 -8.82
N GLY A 13 -8.84 6.36 -9.75
CA GLY A 13 -8.94 7.81 -9.97
C GLY A 13 -9.58 8.57 -8.80
N GLY A 14 -10.32 7.88 -7.92
CA GLY A 14 -10.95 8.41 -6.71
C GLY A 14 -10.07 8.30 -5.45
N SER A 15 -8.83 7.81 -5.58
CA SER A 15 -7.92 7.51 -4.46
C SER A 15 -8.31 6.32 -3.57
N GLU A 16 -9.24 5.48 -4.03
CA GLU A 16 -9.59 4.22 -3.37
C GLU A 16 -8.56 3.13 -3.67
N LEU A 17 -8.31 2.24 -2.70
CA LEU A 17 -7.37 1.14 -2.87
C LEU A 17 -7.99 0.04 -3.72
N LEU A 18 -7.23 -0.43 -4.73
CA LEU A 18 -7.63 -1.56 -5.55
C LEU A 18 -7.12 -2.88 -4.95
N SER A 19 -7.98 -3.90 -4.95
CA SER A 19 -7.70 -5.23 -4.40
C SER A 19 -7.96 -6.38 -5.37
N ASP A 20 -8.80 -6.19 -6.38
CA ASP A 20 -9.09 -7.19 -7.41
C ASP A 20 -8.10 -7.04 -8.58
N PRO A 21 -7.26 -8.05 -8.87
CA PRO A 21 -6.32 -8.02 -9.99
C PRO A 21 -6.99 -7.76 -11.34
N ARG A 22 -8.25 -8.18 -11.53
CA ARG A 22 -9.01 -7.94 -12.77
C ARG A 22 -9.32 -6.46 -12.97
N MET A 23 -9.69 -5.75 -11.91
CA MET A 23 -9.88 -4.30 -11.96
C MET A 23 -8.56 -3.57 -12.22
N ILE A 24 -7.45 -4.06 -11.64
CA ILE A 24 -6.12 -3.48 -11.88
C ILE A 24 -5.73 -3.66 -13.36
N GLU A 25 -5.96 -4.83 -13.95
CA GLU A 25 -5.72 -5.10 -15.37
C GLU A 25 -6.56 -4.18 -16.27
N GLU A 26 -7.86 -4.02 -15.97
CA GLU A 26 -8.76 -3.14 -16.74
C GLU A 26 -8.28 -1.67 -16.74
N LEU A 27 -7.78 -1.18 -15.61
CA LEU A 27 -7.37 0.22 -15.45
C LEU A 27 -5.91 0.49 -15.87
N PHE A 28 -5.02 -0.47 -15.66
CA PHE A 28 -3.57 -0.27 -15.77
C PHE A 28 -2.85 -1.24 -16.71
N GLY A 29 -3.47 -2.30 -17.23
CA GLY A 29 -2.79 -3.34 -18.02
C GLY A 29 -2.04 -2.81 -19.25
N LYS A 30 -2.48 -1.68 -19.83
CA LYS A 30 -1.79 -1.00 -20.94
C LYS A 30 -0.69 -0.02 -20.51
N ARG A 31 -0.49 0.17 -19.21
CA ARG A 31 0.40 1.19 -18.60
C ARG A 31 1.54 0.57 -17.80
N VAL A 32 1.51 -0.74 -17.58
CA VAL A 32 2.52 -1.49 -16.80
C VAL A 32 2.99 -2.69 -17.61
N ASP A 33 4.22 -3.13 -17.38
CA ASP A 33 4.80 -4.27 -18.11
C ASP A 33 4.27 -5.62 -17.63
N MET A 34 3.81 -5.68 -16.37
CA MET A 34 3.37 -6.92 -15.73
C MET A 34 2.41 -6.65 -14.57
N ILE A 35 1.43 -7.54 -14.42
CA ILE A 35 0.56 -7.65 -13.25
C ILE A 35 0.71 -9.06 -12.67
N ILE A 36 0.84 -9.15 -11.35
CA ILE A 36 0.94 -10.42 -10.62
C ILE A 36 -0.38 -10.64 -9.88
N ASP A 37 -1.14 -11.66 -10.30
CA ASP A 37 -2.38 -12.07 -9.63
C ASP A 37 -2.06 -12.87 -8.35
N GLY A 38 -2.28 -12.25 -7.19
CA GLY A 38 -2.19 -12.88 -5.87
C GLY A 38 -3.55 -13.14 -5.22
N GLY A 39 -4.65 -13.09 -6.00
CA GLY A 39 -6.02 -13.12 -5.51
C GLY A 39 -6.52 -11.78 -4.96
N ILE A 40 -7.79 -11.76 -4.56
CA ILE A 40 -8.42 -10.59 -3.94
C ILE A 40 -7.90 -10.44 -2.51
N ILE A 41 -7.32 -9.30 -2.20
CA ILE A 41 -6.76 -9.00 -0.87
C ILE A 41 -7.63 -7.99 -0.12
N ALA A 42 -7.73 -8.11 1.20
CA ALA A 42 -8.32 -7.06 2.01
C ALA A 42 -7.39 -5.84 2.02
N ALA A 43 -7.71 -4.83 1.19
CA ALA A 43 -6.93 -3.62 1.05
C ALA A 43 -7.12 -2.68 2.25
N ALA A 44 -6.43 -2.98 3.35
CA ALA A 44 -6.23 -2.01 4.42
C ALA A 44 -4.80 -1.44 4.30
N PRO A 45 -4.62 -0.10 4.36
CA PRO A 45 -3.30 0.50 4.27
C PRO A 45 -2.42 0.09 5.46
N SER A 46 -1.11 0.18 5.29
CA SER A 46 -0.16 0.04 6.39
C SER A 46 -0.30 1.20 7.39
N SER A 47 0.03 0.90 8.65
CA SER A 47 0.30 1.93 9.64
C SER A 47 1.66 2.58 9.33
N VAL A 48 1.75 3.90 9.52
CA VAL A 48 2.96 4.70 9.27
C VAL A 48 3.32 5.41 10.56
N VAL A 49 4.52 5.12 11.07
CA VAL A 49 5.06 5.69 12.31
C VAL A 49 6.36 6.41 11.98
N SER A 50 6.45 7.68 12.34
CA SER A 50 7.67 8.47 12.32
C SER A 50 8.55 8.08 13.51
N LEU A 51 9.83 7.85 13.25
CA LEU A 51 10.85 7.55 14.27
C LEU A 51 11.98 8.59 14.25
N LEU A 52 11.63 9.84 13.94
CA LEU A 52 12.59 10.94 13.90
C LEU A 52 13.04 11.34 15.32
N ALA A 53 14.15 12.09 15.40
CA ALA A 53 14.77 12.46 16.67
C ALA A 53 13.86 13.30 17.58
N GLU A 54 12.84 13.96 17.04
CA GLU A 54 11.88 14.78 17.78
C GLU A 54 10.85 13.94 18.57
N GLY A 55 10.78 12.63 18.30
CA GLY A 55 9.90 11.69 19.00
C GLY A 55 9.25 10.66 18.07
N ILE A 56 8.52 9.72 18.68
CA ILE A 56 7.68 8.77 17.95
C ILE A 56 6.34 9.43 17.64
N GLU A 57 5.91 9.40 16.37
CA GLU A 57 4.63 9.96 15.93
C GLU A 57 3.89 8.97 15.02
N VAL A 58 2.61 8.70 15.31
CA VAL A 58 1.76 7.90 14.42
C VAL A 58 1.17 8.80 13.33
N ILE A 59 1.79 8.79 12.14
CA ILE A 59 1.33 9.57 10.97
C ILE A 59 0.01 8.99 10.41
N ARG A 60 -0.13 7.67 10.42
CA ARG A 60 -1.36 6.99 9.96
C ARG A 60 -1.55 5.68 10.70
N ALA A 61 -2.71 5.49 11.33
CA ALA A 61 -3.15 4.19 11.81
C ALA A 61 -3.79 3.39 10.65
N GLY A 62 -3.33 2.16 10.44
CA GLY A 62 -3.81 1.25 9.42
C GLY A 62 -3.94 -0.17 9.97
N LYS A 63 -3.59 -1.19 9.16
CA LYS A 63 -3.72 -2.61 9.56
C LYS A 63 -2.77 -3.03 10.69
N GLY A 64 -1.64 -2.34 10.86
CA GLY A 64 -0.69 -2.66 11.93
C GLY A 64 -1.13 -2.05 13.26
N ASP A 65 -1.08 -2.81 14.35
CA ASP A 65 -1.37 -2.27 15.68
C ASP A 65 -0.34 -1.18 16.05
N VAL A 66 -0.85 -0.04 16.49
CA VAL A 66 -0.07 1.14 16.89
C VAL A 66 -0.27 1.48 18.37
N SER A 67 -1.01 0.68 19.12
CA SER A 67 -1.33 0.91 20.54
C SER A 67 -0.10 1.13 21.42
N THR A 68 1.05 0.56 21.05
CA THR A 68 2.33 0.72 21.76
C THR A 68 2.98 2.11 21.57
N PHE A 69 2.49 2.90 20.60
CA PHE A 69 3.06 4.20 20.23
C PHE A 69 2.12 5.38 20.54
N ILE A 70 0.97 5.12 21.17
CA ILE A 70 -0.06 6.12 21.55
C ILE A 70 0.02 6.38 23.06
#